data_AF-A0A1C5Z4N3-F1
#
_entry.id   AF-A0A1C5Z4N3-F1
#
_cell.length_a   1.000
_cell.length_b   1.000
_cell.length_c   1.000
_cell.angle_alpha   90.00
_cell.angle_beta   90.00
_cell.angle_gamma   90.00
#
_symmetry.space_group_name_H-M   'P 1'
#
loop_
_entity.id
_entity.type
_entity.pdbx_description
1 polymer ?
#
loop_
_entity_poly.entity_id
_entity_poly.type
_entity_poly.pdbx_seq_one_letter_code
_entity_poly.pdbx_strand_id
1 'polypeptide(L)'
;MRKEIVLPSLAVGGGIVGFFLRRWELATAFEADTGLVTPNMPSTWALIIWSAVLAVVFILLCRGKHRPFAGGYDAAFAAKGNTVYVTAMVLGGFLLLASAVLNYMGIPAAYAEAVAAARAGNAQTTPLFAVLPRAILGLLSAISFFCVLSTGKNNYRGEGKGKFSFPLLAPAYMGCIWLIAAYQVRAGDPVRQDYIYELFAIIASLLGLYFTAGFSFERAKVFRSSLFSLLGVYFSLVTLADGHELYITLLYGFCILSLTANVTALLANDARPEPKPRRSHSEEEFSAEDSETEVTPDEQ
;
A
#
# COMPACT_ATOMS: atom_id res chain seq x y z
N MET A 1 -4.48 23.61 5.72
CA MET A 1 -3.75 22.58 6.50
C MET A 1 -2.88 21.79 5.54
N ARG A 2 -1.64 21.47 5.94
CA ARG A 2 -0.72 20.63 5.15
C ARG A 2 -1.13 19.17 5.24
N LYS A 3 -2.13 18.77 4.44
CA LYS A 3 -2.69 17.40 4.43
C LYS A 3 -1.61 16.34 4.16
N GLU A 4 -0.59 16.71 3.39
CA GLU A 4 0.57 15.88 3.02
C GLU A 4 1.47 15.49 4.21
N ILE A 5 1.39 16.19 5.34
CA ILE A 5 2.11 15.83 6.58
C ILE A 5 1.13 15.28 7.62
N VAL A 6 -0.04 15.93 7.76
CA VAL A 6 -1.00 15.58 8.82
C VAL A 6 -1.56 14.18 8.62
N LEU A 7 -1.96 13.80 7.40
CA LEU A 7 -2.58 12.49 7.15
C LEU A 7 -1.61 11.33 7.39
N PRO A 8 -0.38 11.33 6.83
CA PRO A 8 0.59 10.28 7.08
C PRO A 8 1.00 10.20 8.55
N SER A 9 1.19 11.36 9.21
CA SER A 9 1.54 11.39 10.64
C SER A 9 0.42 10.83 11.51
N LEU A 10 -0.84 11.12 11.17
CA LEU A 10 -2.01 10.57 11.86
C LEU A 10 -2.12 9.04 11.64
N ALA A 11 -1.81 8.54 10.44
CA ALA A 11 -1.80 7.10 10.17
C ALA A 11 -0.72 6.38 10.99
N VAL A 12 0.49 6.92 11.04
CA VAL A 12 1.58 6.34 11.84
C VAL A 12 1.28 6.43 13.33
N GLY A 13 0.92 7.62 13.83
CA GLY A 13 0.60 7.82 15.25
C GLY A 13 -0.62 7.00 15.70
N GLY A 14 -1.67 6.98 14.87
CA GLY A 14 -2.86 6.16 15.10
C GLY A 14 -2.57 4.67 15.09
N GLY A 15 -1.67 4.22 14.20
CA GLY A 15 -1.20 2.84 14.12
C GLY A 15 -0.38 2.43 15.34
N ILE A 16 0.49 3.31 15.85
CA ILE A 16 1.24 3.07 17.10
C ILE A 16 0.29 2.91 18.30
N VAL A 17 -0.72 3.76 18.42
CA VAL A 17 -1.75 3.61 19.47
C VAL A 17 -2.50 2.29 19.29
N GLY A 18 -2.87 1.96 18.05
CA GLY A 18 -3.52 0.69 17.71
C GLY A 18 -2.66 -0.54 18.03
N PHE A 19 -1.34 -0.47 17.85
CA PHE A 19 -0.40 -1.53 18.24
C PHE A 19 -0.45 -1.80 19.75
N PHE A 20 -0.42 -0.76 20.58
CA PHE A 20 -0.51 -0.94 22.03
C PHE A 20 -1.89 -1.43 22.47
N LEU A 21 -2.97 -0.94 21.84
CA LEU A 21 -4.32 -1.45 22.08
C LEU A 21 -4.46 -2.91 21.70
N ARG A 22 -3.86 -3.34 20.57
CA ARG A 22 -3.83 -4.74 20.16
C ARG A 22 -2.99 -5.59 21.11
N ARG A 23 -1.85 -5.07 21.59
CA ARG A 23 -1.03 -5.77 22.58
C ARG A 23 -1.77 -5.93 23.91
N TRP A 24 -2.55 -4.94 24.32
CA TRP A 24 -3.42 -5.02 25.48
C TRP A 24 -4.54 -6.04 25.26
N GLU A 25 -5.17 -6.04 24.08
CA GLU A 25 -6.18 -7.03 23.72
C GLU A 25 -5.64 -8.46 23.76
N LEU A 26 -4.48 -8.72 23.16
CA LEU A 26 -3.84 -10.04 23.20
C LEU A 26 -3.54 -10.50 24.64
N ALA A 27 -3.29 -9.56 25.56
CA ALA A 27 -3.00 -9.87 26.96
C ALA A 27 -4.25 -10.11 27.82
N THR A 28 -5.42 -9.60 27.42
CA THR A 28 -6.63 -9.63 28.28
C THR A 28 -7.84 -10.29 27.66
N ALA A 29 -7.96 -10.32 26.34
CA ALA A 29 -9.18 -10.80 25.65
C ALA A 29 -9.21 -12.31 25.41
N PHE A 30 -8.08 -13.01 25.61
CA PHE A 30 -7.94 -14.43 25.34
C PHE A 30 -7.79 -15.22 26.63
N GLU A 31 -8.55 -16.31 26.75
CA GLU A 31 -8.38 -17.25 27.85
C GLU A 31 -7.03 -17.96 27.72
N ALA A 32 -6.24 -17.98 28.81
CA ALA A 32 -4.90 -18.56 28.81
C ALA A 32 -4.90 -20.08 28.50
N ASP A 33 -5.99 -20.77 28.83
CA ASP A 33 -6.08 -22.24 28.72
C ASP A 33 -6.65 -22.70 27.38
N THR A 34 -7.59 -21.94 26.80
CA THR A 34 -8.34 -22.36 25.58
C THR A 34 -7.99 -21.53 24.35
N GLY A 35 -7.37 -20.36 24.50
CA GLY A 35 -7.16 -19.41 23.41
C GLY A 35 -8.46 -18.79 22.87
N LEU A 36 -9.60 -19.05 23.52
CA LEU A 36 -10.89 -18.52 23.08
C LEU A 36 -11.04 -17.06 23.50
N VAL A 37 -11.80 -16.33 22.69
CA VAL A 37 -12.14 -14.93 22.96
C VAL A 37 -13.16 -14.87 24.09
N THR A 38 -12.80 -14.14 25.15
CA THR A 38 -13.72 -13.75 26.21
C THR A 38 -14.69 -12.68 25.69
N PRO A 39 -16.02 -12.93 25.71
CA PRO A 39 -16.99 -11.97 25.19
C PRO A 39 -16.96 -10.64 25.96
N ASN A 40 -17.16 -9.53 25.24
CA ASN A 40 -17.33 -8.18 25.79
C ASN A 40 -16.13 -7.58 26.54
N MET A 41 -14.91 -8.02 26.24
CA MET A 41 -13.75 -7.39 26.84
C MET A 41 -13.56 -5.93 26.40
N PRO A 42 -13.24 -5.02 27.33
CA PRO A 42 -13.10 -3.59 27.04
C PRO A 42 -11.95 -3.31 26.08
N SER A 43 -10.91 -4.14 26.08
CA SER A 43 -9.77 -4.05 25.16
C SER A 43 -10.18 -4.21 23.69
N THR A 44 -11.07 -5.18 23.42
CA THR A 44 -11.60 -5.43 22.07
C THR A 44 -12.47 -4.27 21.59
N TRP A 45 -13.36 -3.77 22.45
CA TRP A 45 -14.16 -2.58 22.13
C TRP A 45 -13.29 -1.34 21.91
N ALA A 46 -12.27 -1.11 22.74
CA ALA A 46 -11.36 0.01 22.60
C ALA A 46 -10.65 -0.02 21.23
N LEU A 47 -10.16 -1.19 20.80
CA LEU A 47 -9.51 -1.33 19.50
C LEU A 47 -10.49 -1.13 18.35
N ILE A 48 -11.69 -1.73 18.41
CA ILE A 48 -12.73 -1.57 17.38
C ILE A 48 -13.14 -0.09 17.24
N ILE A 49 -13.43 0.59 18.35
CA ILE A 49 -13.82 2.00 18.35
C ILE A 49 -12.68 2.85 17.80
N TRP A 50 -11.44 2.60 18.21
CA TRP A 50 -10.28 3.33 17.71
C TRP A 50 -10.08 3.15 16.20
N SER A 51 -10.15 1.91 15.69
CA SER A 51 -10.09 1.63 14.26
C SER A 51 -11.23 2.31 13.49
N ALA A 52 -12.45 2.28 14.02
CA ALA A 52 -13.61 2.91 13.40
C ALA A 52 -13.47 4.44 13.34
N VAL A 53 -13.03 5.07 14.45
CA VAL A 53 -12.77 6.51 14.51
C VAL A 53 -11.70 6.91 13.48
N LEU A 54 -10.57 6.19 13.43
CA LEU A 54 -9.52 6.51 12.45
C LEU A 54 -9.98 6.32 11.01
N ALA A 55 -10.75 5.27 10.71
CA ALA A 55 -11.32 5.08 9.38
C ALA A 55 -12.24 6.24 8.99
N VAL A 56 -13.12 6.69 9.89
CA VAL A 56 -14.00 7.86 9.66
C VAL A 56 -13.17 9.13 9.46
N VAL A 57 -12.15 9.36 10.28
CA VAL A 57 -11.26 10.52 10.16
C VAL A 57 -10.54 10.52 8.81
N PHE A 58 -9.99 9.39 8.36
CA PHE A 58 -9.38 9.29 7.04
C PHE A 58 -10.38 9.53 5.92
N ILE A 59 -11.60 8.98 6.02
CA ILE A 59 -12.67 9.24 5.04
C ILE A 59 -12.97 10.74 4.96
N LEU A 60 -13.15 11.42 6.10
CA LEU A 60 -13.48 12.84 6.14
C LEU A 60 -12.34 13.71 5.61
N LEU A 61 -11.09 13.41 5.97
CA LEU A 61 -9.94 14.23 5.60
C LEU A 61 -9.45 13.99 4.16
N CYS A 62 -9.62 12.77 3.64
CA CYS A 62 -9.34 12.45 2.25
C CYS A 62 -10.41 13.00 1.30
N ARG A 63 -11.65 13.29 1.76
CA ARG A 63 -12.66 13.94 0.93
C ARG A 63 -12.22 15.35 0.52
N GLY A 64 -12.59 15.72 -0.70
CA GLY A 64 -12.33 17.04 -1.23
C GLY A 64 -12.38 17.09 -2.75
N LYS A 65 -12.19 18.30 -3.29
CA LYS A 65 -11.87 18.48 -4.71
C LYS A 65 -10.40 18.11 -4.88
N HIS A 66 -10.14 17.20 -5.80
CA HIS A 66 -8.80 16.77 -6.19
C HIS A 66 -8.52 17.22 -7.61
N ARG A 67 -7.25 17.46 -7.90
CA ARG A 67 -6.82 17.87 -9.24
C ARG A 67 -7.00 16.73 -10.25
N PRO A 68 -7.49 17.00 -11.47
CA PRO A 68 -7.34 16.09 -12.58
C PRO A 68 -5.84 15.99 -12.95
N PHE A 69 -5.23 14.85 -12.65
CA PHE A 69 -3.84 14.56 -13.02
C PHE A 69 -3.72 14.29 -14.52
N ALA A 70 -3.73 15.36 -15.35
CA ALA A 70 -3.60 15.26 -16.81
C ALA A 70 -2.30 14.58 -17.27
N GLY A 71 -1.22 14.66 -16.47
CA GLY A 71 0.03 13.93 -16.69
C GLY A 71 0.05 12.50 -16.12
N GLY A 72 -1.10 11.95 -15.76
CA GLY A 72 -1.25 10.58 -15.25
C GLY A 72 -0.42 10.30 -13.99
N TYR A 73 0.19 9.11 -13.94
CA TYR A 73 1.03 8.66 -12.83
C TYR A 73 2.22 9.58 -12.55
N ASP A 74 2.91 10.05 -13.59
CA ASP A 74 4.13 10.85 -13.42
C ASP A 74 3.85 12.20 -12.76
N ALA A 75 2.69 12.81 -13.04
CA ALA A 75 2.26 14.04 -12.37
C ALA A 75 1.79 13.80 -10.92
N ALA A 76 1.18 12.64 -10.65
CA ALA A 76 0.65 12.30 -9.34
C ALA A 76 1.75 11.93 -8.33
N PHE A 77 2.78 11.19 -8.77
CA PHE A 77 3.84 10.67 -7.91
C PHE A 77 5.22 11.29 -8.19
N ALA A 78 5.27 12.45 -8.85
CA ALA A 78 6.51 13.20 -9.02
C ALA A 78 7.14 13.54 -7.66
N ALA A 79 8.36 13.06 -7.44
CA ALA A 79 9.13 13.31 -6.22
C ALA A 79 10.53 13.84 -6.57
N LYS A 80 10.61 14.77 -7.54
CA LYS A 80 11.88 15.31 -8.05
C LYS A 80 12.71 15.93 -6.93
N GLY A 81 13.91 15.38 -6.72
CA GLY A 81 14.85 15.85 -5.71
C GLY A 81 14.47 15.52 -4.26
N ASN A 82 13.40 14.75 -4.01
CA ASN A 82 13.03 14.34 -2.66
C ASN A 82 13.81 13.08 -2.24
N THR A 83 14.88 13.28 -1.48
CA THR A 83 15.73 12.19 -0.97
C THR A 83 14.97 11.27 -0.02
N VAL A 84 14.10 11.80 0.84
CA VAL A 84 13.32 11.02 1.82
C VAL A 84 12.40 10.01 1.12
N TYR A 85 11.77 10.42 0.02
CA TYR A 85 10.93 9.53 -0.79
C TYR A 85 11.75 8.37 -1.36
N VAL A 86 12.90 8.64 -1.96
CA VAL A 86 13.75 7.60 -2.55
C VAL A 86 14.32 6.67 -1.49
N THR A 87 14.78 7.22 -0.36
CA THR A 87 15.32 6.38 0.72
C THR A 87 14.24 5.45 1.26
N ALA A 88 12.99 5.91 1.41
CA ALA A 88 11.88 5.07 1.84
C ALA A 88 11.57 3.96 0.81
N MET A 89 11.56 4.28 -0.49
CA MET A 89 11.33 3.30 -1.55
C MET A 89 12.47 2.28 -1.69
N VAL A 90 13.72 2.72 -1.55
CA VAL A 90 14.91 1.86 -1.58
C VAL A 90 14.92 0.94 -0.36
N LEU A 91 14.69 1.48 0.84
CA LEU A 91 14.61 0.69 2.06
C LEU A 91 13.46 -0.33 1.97
N GLY A 92 12.28 0.09 1.52
CA GLY A 92 11.14 -0.81 1.27
C GLY A 92 11.48 -1.92 0.27
N GLY A 93 12.22 -1.60 -0.80
CA GLY A 93 12.76 -2.59 -1.72
C GLY A 93 13.65 -3.62 -1.01
N PHE A 94 14.63 -3.17 -0.22
CA PHE A 94 15.50 -4.09 0.50
C PHE A 94 14.74 -4.96 1.52
N LEU A 95 13.67 -4.44 2.14
CA LEU A 95 12.78 -5.25 2.99
C LEU A 95 12.06 -6.34 2.18
N LEU A 96 11.61 -6.06 0.96
CA LEU A 96 11.05 -7.09 0.07
C LEU A 96 12.08 -8.15 -0.29
N LEU A 97 13.32 -7.76 -0.60
CA LEU A 97 14.39 -8.70 -0.91
C LEU A 97 14.74 -9.57 0.31
N ALA A 98 14.89 -8.96 1.49
CA ALA A 98 15.14 -9.66 2.74
C ALA A 98 14.00 -10.63 3.08
N SER A 99 12.74 -10.20 2.90
CA SER A 99 11.57 -11.05 3.03
C SER A 99 11.63 -12.24 2.07
N ALA A 100 11.96 -12.01 0.80
CA ALA A 100 12.08 -13.07 -0.20
C ALA A 100 13.10 -14.13 0.24
N VAL A 101 14.31 -13.68 0.61
CA VAL A 101 15.42 -14.55 1.02
C VAL A 101 15.04 -15.36 2.27
N LEU A 102 14.50 -14.71 3.31
CA LEU A 102 14.11 -15.40 4.54
C LEU A 102 12.97 -16.40 4.30
N ASN A 103 11.99 -16.05 3.47
CA ASN A 103 10.91 -16.96 3.09
C ASN A 103 11.48 -18.20 2.38
N TYR A 104 12.38 -18.04 1.41
CA TYR A 104 13.02 -19.17 0.74
C TYR A 104 13.88 -20.04 1.68
N MET A 105 14.59 -19.43 2.64
CA MET A 105 15.34 -20.16 3.66
C MET A 105 14.43 -20.96 4.60
N GLY A 106 13.20 -20.49 4.84
CA GLY A 106 12.20 -21.17 5.67
C GLY A 106 11.44 -22.30 4.98
N ILE A 107 11.47 -22.39 3.65
CA ILE A 107 10.73 -23.40 2.88
C ILE A 107 11.07 -24.85 3.29
N PRO A 108 12.34 -25.26 3.45
CA PRO A 108 12.67 -26.63 3.82
C PRO A 108 12.11 -27.03 5.18
N ALA A 109 12.15 -26.12 6.16
CA ALA A 109 11.58 -26.35 7.50
C ALA A 109 10.06 -26.47 7.43
N ALA A 110 9.39 -25.54 6.73
CA ALA A 110 7.94 -25.58 6.53
C ALA A 110 7.48 -26.85 5.78
N TYR A 111 8.26 -27.33 4.82
CA TYR A 111 7.96 -28.58 4.11
C TYR A 111 8.09 -29.80 5.04
N ALA A 112 9.13 -29.86 5.86
CA ALA A 112 9.31 -30.94 6.83
C ALA A 112 8.15 -31.02 7.84
N GLU A 113 7.70 -29.87 8.35
CA GLU A 113 6.54 -29.76 9.23
C GLU A 113 5.25 -30.21 8.54
N ALA A 114 5.01 -29.77 7.30
CA ALA A 114 3.84 -30.17 6.54
C ALA A 114 3.81 -31.69 6.27
N VAL A 115 4.97 -32.29 5.99
CA VAL A 115 5.09 -33.75 5.82
C VAL A 115 4.85 -34.49 7.14
N ALA A 116 5.35 -33.96 8.26
CA ALA A 116 5.10 -34.53 9.58
C ALA A 116 3.60 -34.48 9.93
N ALA A 117 2.93 -33.35 9.67
CA ALA A 117 1.49 -33.20 9.89
C ALA A 117 0.65 -34.14 9.00
N ALA A 118 1.06 -34.33 7.74
CA ALA A 118 0.42 -35.29 6.84
C ALA A 118 0.60 -36.74 7.31
N ARG A 119 1.77 -37.11 7.85
CA ARG A 119 2.00 -38.43 8.46
C ARG A 119 1.19 -38.64 9.74
N ALA A 120 0.94 -37.58 10.51
CA ALA A 120 0.15 -37.63 11.72
C ALA A 120 -1.37 -37.75 11.46
N GLY A 121 -1.81 -37.75 10.20
CA GLY A 121 -3.24 -37.80 9.84
C GLY A 121 -4.01 -36.50 10.12
N ASN A 122 -3.30 -35.43 10.49
CA ASN A 122 -3.88 -34.14 10.86
C ASN A 122 -4.04 -33.17 9.67
N ALA A 123 -3.57 -33.54 8.48
CA ALA A 123 -3.63 -32.69 7.29
C ALA A 123 -4.57 -33.27 6.22
N GLN A 124 -5.62 -32.52 5.88
CA GLN A 124 -6.51 -32.81 4.75
C GLN A 124 -5.88 -32.51 3.37
N THR A 125 -4.77 -31.77 3.31
CA THR A 125 -4.16 -31.28 2.06
C THR A 125 -2.76 -31.84 1.85
N THR A 126 -2.34 -31.96 0.57
CA THR A 126 -0.98 -32.42 0.27
C THR A 126 0.05 -31.38 0.76
N PRO A 127 1.21 -31.82 1.29
CA PRO A 127 2.21 -30.91 1.85
C PRO A 127 2.76 -29.92 0.82
N LEU A 128 2.66 -30.25 -0.47
CA LEU A 128 3.04 -29.36 -1.57
C LEU A 128 2.14 -28.11 -1.66
N PHE A 129 0.82 -28.27 -1.45
CA PHE A 129 -0.11 -27.13 -1.50
C PHE A 129 0.06 -26.14 -0.34
N ALA A 130 0.66 -26.57 0.77
CA ALA A 130 1.00 -25.68 1.89
C ALA A 130 2.22 -24.79 1.58
N VAL A 131 3.17 -25.28 0.80
CA VAL A 131 4.45 -24.61 0.53
C VAL A 131 4.44 -23.80 -0.77
N LEU A 132 3.66 -24.23 -1.76
CA LEU A 132 3.58 -23.56 -3.07
C LEU A 132 3.22 -22.06 -2.99
N PRO A 133 2.22 -21.61 -2.21
CA PRO A 133 1.90 -20.19 -2.06
C PRO A 133 3.05 -19.38 -1.45
N ARG A 134 3.78 -19.98 -0.49
CA ARG A 134 4.97 -19.36 0.13
C ARG A 134 6.08 -19.18 -0.90
N ALA A 135 6.34 -20.20 -1.72
CA ALA A 135 7.33 -20.12 -2.80
C ALA A 135 6.98 -19.05 -3.85
N ILE A 136 5.71 -18.99 -4.27
CA ILE A 136 5.23 -17.97 -5.22
C ILE A 136 5.32 -16.57 -4.60
N LEU A 137 4.96 -16.41 -3.33
CA LEU A 137 5.10 -15.14 -2.60
C LEU A 137 6.57 -14.68 -2.54
N GLY A 138 7.49 -15.60 -2.27
CA GLY A 138 8.93 -15.34 -2.30
C GLY A 138 9.38 -14.82 -3.67
N LEU A 139 8.99 -15.50 -4.75
CA LEU A 139 9.32 -15.10 -6.12
C LEU A 139 8.77 -13.71 -6.46
N LEU A 140 7.48 -13.48 -6.18
CA LEU A 140 6.82 -12.20 -6.48
C LEU A 140 7.37 -11.06 -5.63
N SER A 141 7.80 -11.32 -4.40
CA SER A 141 8.46 -10.31 -3.56
C SER A 141 9.83 -9.90 -4.13
N ALA A 142 10.61 -10.85 -4.66
CA ALA A 142 11.86 -10.56 -5.37
C ALA A 142 11.64 -9.80 -6.68
N ILE A 143 10.60 -10.12 -7.45
CA ILE A 143 10.23 -9.34 -8.65
C ILE A 143 9.80 -7.92 -8.25
N SER A 144 8.97 -7.81 -7.20
CA SER A 144 8.47 -6.54 -6.69
C SER A 144 9.60 -5.63 -6.19
N PHE A 145 10.69 -6.19 -5.66
CA PHE A 145 11.90 -5.44 -5.31
C PHE A 145 12.44 -4.64 -6.51
N PHE A 146 12.71 -5.30 -7.64
CA PHE A 146 13.22 -4.62 -8.84
C PHE A 146 12.23 -3.57 -9.36
N CYS A 147 10.94 -3.88 -9.30
CA CYS A 147 9.88 -2.97 -9.71
C CYS A 147 9.80 -1.71 -8.83
N VAL A 148 9.88 -1.86 -7.50
CA VAL A 148 9.84 -0.74 -6.54
C VAL A 148 11.06 0.16 -6.69
N LEU A 149 12.25 -0.41 -6.89
CA LEU A 149 13.47 0.38 -7.14
C LEU A 149 13.40 1.14 -8.46
N SER A 150 12.94 0.49 -9.54
CA SER A 150 12.74 1.14 -10.83
C SER A 150 11.75 2.29 -10.71
N THR A 151 10.63 2.08 -10.03
CA THR A 151 9.59 3.08 -9.80
C THR A 151 10.09 4.25 -8.96
N GLY A 152 10.78 3.98 -7.85
CA GLY A 152 11.37 5.01 -6.99
C GLY A 152 12.39 5.88 -7.72
N LYS A 153 13.27 5.26 -8.52
CA LYS A 153 14.23 5.97 -9.37
C LYS A 153 13.53 6.85 -10.41
N ASN A 154 12.52 6.31 -11.08
CA ASN A 154 11.77 7.03 -12.11
C ASN A 154 11.03 8.24 -11.52
N ASN A 155 10.42 8.10 -10.34
CA ASN A 155 9.71 9.17 -9.64
C ASN A 155 10.65 10.28 -9.14
N TYR A 156 11.88 9.93 -8.76
CA TYR A 156 12.90 10.88 -8.31
C TYR A 156 13.55 11.66 -9.45
N ARG A 157 13.85 10.99 -10.55
CA ARG A 157 14.43 11.64 -11.74
C ARG A 157 13.37 12.33 -12.60
N GLY A 158 12.12 11.91 -12.46
CA GLY A 158 10.99 12.37 -13.27
C GLY A 158 11.19 12.04 -14.74
N GLU A 159 11.64 10.80 -15.03
CA GLU A 159 11.93 10.31 -16.39
C GLU A 159 10.66 10.10 -17.25
N GLY A 160 9.45 10.34 -16.72
CA GLY A 160 8.21 10.37 -17.51
C GLY A 160 7.80 9.01 -18.08
N LYS A 161 8.12 7.91 -17.39
CA LYS A 161 7.89 6.53 -17.85
C LYS A 161 6.66 5.87 -17.21
N GLY A 162 5.78 6.65 -16.59
CA GLY A 162 4.68 6.19 -15.75
C GLY A 162 3.41 5.79 -16.50
N LYS A 163 3.35 5.93 -17.82
CA LYS A 163 2.17 5.57 -18.63
C LYS A 163 2.22 4.08 -19.00
N PHE A 164 1.18 3.32 -18.62
CA PHE A 164 1.06 1.87 -18.85
C PHE A 164 2.23 1.01 -18.33
N SER A 165 2.74 1.35 -17.15
CA SER A 165 3.91 0.70 -16.58
C SER A 165 3.52 -0.56 -15.81
N PHE A 166 3.75 -1.73 -16.42
CA PHE A 166 3.59 -3.03 -15.75
C PHE A 166 4.34 -3.18 -14.40
N PRO A 167 5.55 -2.59 -14.22
CA PRO A 167 6.25 -2.67 -12.93
C PRO A 167 5.46 -2.14 -11.73
N LEU A 168 4.54 -1.20 -11.92
CA LEU A 168 3.73 -0.66 -10.82
C LEU A 168 2.70 -1.67 -10.31
N LEU A 169 2.29 -2.66 -11.13
CA LEU A 169 1.35 -3.69 -10.72
C LEU A 169 1.99 -4.83 -9.93
N ALA A 170 3.29 -5.07 -10.09
CA ALA A 170 3.94 -6.24 -9.48
C ALA A 170 3.74 -6.30 -7.94
N PRO A 171 3.89 -5.20 -7.18
CA PRO A 171 3.62 -5.21 -5.74
C PRO A 171 2.15 -5.50 -5.39
N ALA A 172 1.20 -5.08 -6.23
CA ALA A 172 -0.22 -5.38 -6.03
C ALA A 172 -0.52 -6.87 -6.26
N TYR A 173 0.06 -7.48 -7.30
CA TYR A 173 -0.05 -8.93 -7.54
C TYR A 173 0.60 -9.75 -6.43
N MET A 174 1.75 -9.31 -5.91
CA MET A 174 2.36 -9.90 -4.73
C MET A 174 1.38 -9.87 -3.53
N GLY A 175 0.70 -8.73 -3.32
CA GLY A 175 -0.36 -8.61 -2.31
C GLY A 175 -1.49 -9.62 -2.48
N CYS A 176 -1.91 -9.92 -3.72
CA CYS A 176 -2.94 -10.94 -3.99
C CYS A 176 -2.49 -12.33 -3.54
N ILE A 177 -1.27 -12.73 -3.89
CA ILE A 177 -0.70 -14.03 -3.45
C ILE A 177 -0.51 -14.05 -1.94
N TRP A 178 -0.09 -12.93 -1.36
CA TRP A 178 0.06 -12.80 0.09
C TRP A 178 -1.27 -13.02 0.81
N LEU A 179 -2.38 -12.46 0.30
CA LEU A 179 -3.71 -12.67 0.84
C LEU A 179 -4.14 -14.14 0.78
N ILE A 180 -3.86 -14.82 -0.33
CA ILE A 180 -4.15 -16.26 -0.49
C ILE A 180 -3.34 -17.07 0.52
N ALA A 181 -2.04 -16.80 0.64
CA ALA A 181 -1.16 -17.50 1.57
C ALA A 181 -1.58 -17.29 3.04
N ALA A 182 -1.94 -16.06 3.42
CA ALA A 182 -2.44 -15.75 4.77
C ALA A 182 -3.77 -16.44 5.04
N TYR A 183 -4.71 -16.40 4.08
CA TYR A 183 -6.01 -17.06 4.22
C TYR A 183 -5.87 -18.58 4.37
N GLN A 184 -4.99 -19.23 3.62
CA GLN A 184 -4.82 -20.68 3.69
C GLN A 184 -4.32 -21.17 5.06
N VAL A 185 -3.43 -20.41 5.71
CA VAL A 185 -2.94 -20.76 7.06
C VAL A 185 -4.05 -20.57 8.10
N ARG A 186 -4.94 -19.58 7.90
CA ARG A 186 -5.91 -19.13 8.92
C ARG A 186 -7.32 -19.66 8.69
N ALA A 187 -7.60 -20.30 7.55
CA ALA A 187 -8.91 -20.83 7.22
C ALA A 187 -9.40 -21.93 8.19
N GLY A 188 -8.47 -22.60 8.89
CA GLY A 188 -8.78 -23.60 9.90
C GLY A 188 -8.96 -23.04 11.31
N ASP A 189 -8.69 -21.75 11.53
CA ASP A 189 -8.76 -21.14 12.85
C ASP A 189 -10.21 -20.70 13.19
N PRO A 190 -10.85 -21.26 14.23
CA PRO A 190 -12.20 -20.86 14.62
C PRO A 190 -12.27 -19.45 15.22
N VAL A 191 -11.15 -18.87 15.66
CA VAL A 191 -11.09 -17.58 16.37
C VAL A 191 -10.79 -16.45 15.38
N ARG A 192 -11.86 -15.84 14.84
CA ARG A 192 -11.77 -14.72 13.89
C ARG A 192 -10.91 -13.55 14.37
N GLN A 193 -10.85 -13.31 15.67
CA GLN A 193 -10.15 -12.16 16.27
C GLN A 193 -8.63 -12.27 16.18
N ASP A 194 -8.09 -13.46 15.89
CA ASP A 194 -6.65 -13.70 15.74
C ASP A 194 -6.14 -13.21 14.38
N TYR A 195 -7.02 -13.12 13.39
CA TYR A 195 -6.62 -12.81 12.03
C TYR A 195 -7.34 -11.68 11.33
N ILE A 196 -8.40 -11.12 11.91
CA ILE A 196 -9.18 -10.07 11.27
C ILE A 196 -8.33 -8.82 10.94
N TYR A 197 -7.47 -8.40 11.86
CA TYR A 197 -6.61 -7.23 11.67
C TYR A 197 -5.53 -7.49 10.62
N GLU A 198 -4.98 -8.71 10.58
CA GLU A 198 -4.06 -9.14 9.52
C GLU A 198 -4.70 -9.06 8.14
N LEU A 199 -5.89 -9.65 7.98
CA LEU A 199 -6.57 -9.62 6.69
C LEU A 199 -6.90 -8.19 6.27
N PHE A 200 -7.31 -7.33 7.21
CA PHE A 200 -7.51 -5.91 6.90
C PHE A 200 -6.23 -5.19 6.49
N ALA A 201 -5.09 -5.49 7.14
CA ALA A 201 -3.80 -4.91 6.75
C ALA A 201 -3.40 -5.31 5.33
N ILE A 202 -3.52 -6.60 4.98
CA ILE A 202 -3.17 -7.12 3.66
C ILE A 202 -4.11 -6.54 2.60
N ILE A 203 -5.43 -6.56 2.83
CA ILE A 203 -6.43 -6.05 1.88
C ILE A 203 -6.26 -4.54 1.67
N ALA A 204 -6.08 -3.76 2.74
CA ALA A 204 -5.90 -2.31 2.63
C ALA A 204 -4.59 -1.97 1.91
N SER A 205 -3.50 -2.67 2.20
CA SER A 205 -2.21 -2.48 1.54
C SER A 205 -2.26 -2.84 0.06
N LEU A 206 -2.89 -3.98 -0.28
CA LEU A 206 -3.14 -4.41 -1.66
C LEU A 206 -3.95 -3.36 -2.42
N LEU A 207 -5.06 -2.89 -1.85
CA LEU A 207 -5.91 -1.87 -2.47
C LEU A 207 -5.16 -0.55 -2.63
N GLY A 208 -4.34 -0.15 -1.65
CA GLY A 208 -3.49 1.03 -1.73
C GLY A 208 -2.52 0.96 -2.92
N LEU A 209 -1.76 -0.14 -3.02
CA LEU A 209 -0.84 -0.39 -4.13
C LEU A 209 -1.56 -0.47 -5.48
N TYR A 210 -2.72 -1.14 -5.53
CA TYR A 210 -3.54 -1.25 -6.72
C TYR A 210 -4.05 0.10 -7.22
N PHE A 211 -4.59 0.94 -6.32
CA PHE A 211 -5.07 2.26 -6.70
C PHE A 211 -3.94 3.20 -7.10
N THR A 212 -2.75 3.09 -6.48
CA THR A 212 -1.53 3.78 -6.92
C THR A 212 -1.13 3.36 -8.34
N ALA A 213 -1.11 2.06 -8.63
CA ALA A 213 -0.85 1.54 -9.98
C ALA A 213 -1.92 1.99 -11.00
N GLY A 214 -3.17 2.16 -10.56
CA GLY A 214 -4.29 2.62 -11.40
C GLY A 214 -4.10 4.00 -12.03
N PHE A 215 -3.25 4.87 -11.47
CA PHE A 215 -2.89 6.15 -12.09
C PHE A 215 -2.10 5.96 -13.39
N SER A 216 -1.40 4.84 -13.55
CA SER A 216 -0.66 4.49 -14.77
C SER A 216 -1.59 4.14 -15.94
N PHE A 217 -2.81 3.72 -15.64
CA PHE A 217 -3.85 3.33 -16.60
C PHE A 217 -4.93 4.41 -16.77
N GLU A 218 -4.57 5.67 -16.48
CA GLU A 218 -5.45 6.84 -16.62
C GLU A 218 -6.74 6.78 -15.76
N ARG A 219 -6.80 5.86 -14.78
CA ARG A 219 -7.91 5.73 -13.83
C ARG A 219 -7.53 6.33 -12.48
N ALA A 220 -7.20 7.62 -12.47
CA ALA A 220 -6.80 8.34 -11.27
C ALA A 220 -7.96 8.44 -10.26
N LYS A 221 -7.75 7.88 -9.05
CA LYS A 221 -8.72 7.94 -7.94
C LYS A 221 -8.01 8.34 -6.66
N VAL A 222 -7.72 9.64 -6.53
CA VAL A 222 -6.96 10.25 -5.43
C VAL A 222 -7.54 9.91 -4.05
N PHE A 223 -8.86 10.08 -3.90
CA PHE A 223 -9.58 9.74 -2.67
C PHE A 223 -9.35 8.29 -2.25
N ARG A 224 -9.59 7.33 -3.16
CA ARG A 224 -9.48 5.89 -2.85
C ARG A 224 -8.04 5.48 -2.60
N SER A 225 -7.10 5.94 -3.42
CA SER A 225 -5.68 5.64 -3.23
C SER A 225 -5.19 6.15 -1.88
N SER A 226 -5.51 7.40 -1.52
CA SER A 226 -5.09 7.97 -0.24
C SER A 226 -5.72 7.23 0.94
N LEU A 227 -7.02 6.95 0.89
CA LEU A 227 -7.74 6.26 1.97
C LEU A 227 -7.17 4.87 2.23
N PHE A 228 -7.02 4.04 1.18
CA PHE A 228 -6.53 2.68 1.34
C PHE A 228 -5.04 2.64 1.69
N SER A 229 -4.22 3.57 1.21
CA SER A 229 -2.82 3.68 1.65
C SER A 229 -2.71 4.04 3.13
N LEU A 230 -3.54 4.97 3.64
CA LEU A 230 -3.54 5.34 5.07
C LEU A 230 -4.04 4.20 5.96
N LEU A 231 -5.13 3.52 5.55
CA LEU A 231 -5.63 2.34 6.25
C LEU A 231 -4.60 1.19 6.22
N GLY A 232 -3.92 0.99 5.09
CA GLY A 232 -2.86 -0.01 4.96
C GLY A 232 -1.71 0.24 5.93
N VAL A 233 -1.24 1.49 6.05
CA VAL A 233 -0.20 1.87 7.04
C VAL A 233 -0.71 1.64 8.47
N TYR A 234 -1.93 2.10 8.78
CA TYR A 234 -2.52 1.93 10.11
C TYR A 234 -2.61 0.45 10.50
N PHE A 235 -3.26 -0.38 9.69
CA PHE A 235 -3.46 -1.79 10.02
C PHE A 235 -2.14 -2.57 10.01
N SER A 236 -1.19 -2.26 9.12
CA SER A 236 0.14 -2.91 9.13
C SER A 236 0.92 -2.63 10.42
N LEU A 237 0.69 -1.50 11.08
CA LEU A 237 1.26 -1.22 12.41
C LEU A 237 0.52 -1.95 13.53
N VAL A 238 -0.81 -2.04 13.45
CA VAL A 238 -1.64 -2.77 14.44
C VAL A 238 -1.26 -4.25 14.48
N THR A 239 -1.14 -4.89 13.32
CA THR A 239 -0.87 -6.34 13.20
C THR A 239 0.52 -6.72 13.67
N LEU A 240 1.46 -5.77 13.67
CA LEU A 240 2.82 -6.01 14.18
C LEU A 240 2.82 -6.48 15.65
N ALA A 241 1.74 -6.24 16.40
CA ALA A 241 1.57 -6.72 17.77
C ALA A 241 1.30 -8.24 17.87
N ASP A 242 0.84 -8.87 16.79
CA ASP A 242 0.45 -10.29 16.73
C ASP A 242 1.66 -11.25 16.66
N GLY A 243 2.89 -10.73 16.52
CA GLY A 243 4.11 -11.53 16.59
C GLY A 243 4.32 -12.46 15.39
N HIS A 244 4.39 -11.89 14.19
CA HIS A 244 4.55 -12.66 12.95
C HIS A 244 5.98 -13.20 12.74
N GLU A 245 6.09 -14.22 11.88
CA GLU A 245 7.38 -14.66 11.32
C GLU A 245 8.14 -13.48 10.68
N LEU A 246 9.46 -13.49 10.79
CA LEU A 246 10.32 -12.35 10.38
C LEU A 246 10.08 -11.92 8.93
N TYR A 247 9.88 -12.86 8.01
CA TYR A 247 9.65 -12.55 6.60
C TYR A 247 8.33 -11.79 6.39
N ILE A 248 7.27 -12.13 7.12
CA ILE A 248 5.97 -11.42 7.07
C ILE A 248 6.10 -10.02 7.69
N THR A 249 6.81 -9.91 8.80
CA THR A 249 7.11 -8.62 9.45
C THR A 249 7.82 -7.66 8.49
N LEU A 250 8.76 -8.17 7.68
CA LEU A 250 9.44 -7.39 6.64
C LEU A 250 8.49 -6.94 5.52
N LEU A 251 7.50 -7.76 5.13
CA LEU A 251 6.46 -7.34 4.17
C LEU A 251 5.61 -6.19 4.71
N TYR A 252 5.20 -6.25 5.99
CA TYR A 252 4.48 -5.14 6.62
C TYR A 252 5.35 -3.88 6.70
N GLY A 253 6.65 -4.03 7.02
CA GLY A 253 7.61 -2.93 6.98
C GLY A 253 7.70 -2.27 5.60
N PHE A 254 7.74 -3.07 4.53
CA PHE A 254 7.64 -2.58 3.16
C PHE A 254 6.34 -1.80 2.91
N CYS A 255 5.18 -2.36 3.28
CA CYS A 255 3.89 -1.69 3.11
C CYS A 255 3.85 -0.34 3.83
N ILE A 256 4.34 -0.28 5.07
CA ILE A 256 4.40 0.97 5.85
C ILE A 256 5.24 2.02 5.11
N LEU A 257 6.46 1.68 4.69
CA LEU A 257 7.36 2.62 4.02
C LEU A 257 6.83 3.07 2.66
N SER A 258 6.45 2.13 1.80
CA SER A 258 6.04 2.43 0.43
C SER A 258 4.68 3.12 0.35
N LEU A 259 3.70 2.72 1.16
CA LEU A 259 2.39 3.40 1.19
C LEU A 259 2.51 4.81 1.76
N THR A 260 3.31 5.01 2.83
CA THR A 260 3.58 6.34 3.39
C THR A 260 4.29 7.24 2.39
N ALA A 261 5.31 6.72 1.70
CA ALA A 261 6.02 7.47 0.66
C ALA A 261 5.10 7.86 -0.52
N ASN A 262 4.26 6.93 -0.97
CA ASN A 262 3.35 7.19 -2.09
C ASN A 262 2.21 8.15 -1.71
N VAL A 263 1.62 8.03 -0.53
CA VAL A 263 0.53 8.92 -0.10
C VAL A 263 1.03 10.34 0.22
N THR A 264 2.24 10.48 0.79
CA THR A 264 2.87 11.80 1.00
C THR A 264 3.14 12.49 -0.33
N ALA A 265 3.71 11.79 -1.31
CA ALA A 265 3.96 12.33 -2.65
C ALA A 265 2.66 12.72 -3.37
N LEU A 266 1.64 11.86 -3.32
CA LEU A 266 0.34 12.11 -3.94
C LEU A 266 -0.34 13.35 -3.36
N LEU A 267 -0.42 13.45 -2.03
CA LEU A 267 -1.05 14.59 -1.36
C LEU A 267 -0.26 15.90 -1.55
N ALA A 268 1.08 15.82 -1.58
CA ALA A 268 1.92 16.98 -1.84
C ALA A 268 1.75 17.51 -3.27
N ASN A 269 1.50 16.64 -4.24
CA ASN A 269 1.26 17.01 -5.63
C ASN A 269 -0.19 17.46 -5.89
N ASP A 270 -1.17 16.90 -5.17
CA ASP A 270 -2.57 17.34 -5.19
C ASP A 270 -2.75 18.74 -4.58
N ALA A 271 -1.93 19.10 -3.59
CA ALA A 271 -1.95 20.44 -2.97
C ALA A 271 -1.37 21.54 -3.86
N ARG A 272 -0.66 21.21 -4.95
CA ARG A 272 -0.07 22.21 -5.87
C ARG A 272 -1.12 22.76 -6.82
N PRO A 273 -1.11 24.08 -7.11
CA PRO A 273 -2.03 24.66 -8.09
C PRO A 273 -1.85 23.99 -9.45
N GLU A 274 -2.94 23.87 -10.20
CA GLU A 274 -2.89 23.36 -11.56
C GLU A 274 -1.88 24.19 -12.37
N PRO A 275 -0.88 23.57 -13.02
CA PRO A 275 -0.12 24.25 -14.04
C PRO A 275 -1.14 24.62 -15.11
N LYS A 276 -1.26 25.94 -15.36
CA LYS A 276 -2.09 26.46 -16.45
C LYS A 276 -1.79 25.62 -17.70
N PRO A 277 -2.80 25.20 -18.47
CA PRO A 277 -2.54 24.56 -19.75
C PRO A 277 -1.58 25.47 -20.51
N ARG A 278 -0.43 24.93 -20.87
CA ARG A 278 0.52 25.63 -21.73
C ARG A 278 -0.26 25.81 -23.03
N ARG A 279 -0.71 27.03 -23.32
CA ARG A 279 -1.21 27.38 -24.66
C ARG A 279 -0.19 26.82 -25.62
N SER A 280 -0.60 25.89 -26.46
CA SER A 280 0.25 25.41 -27.54
C SER A 280 0.64 26.65 -28.35
N HIS A 281 1.93 26.80 -28.66
CA HIS A 281 2.43 27.92 -29.47
C HIS A 281 1.66 28.10 -30.79
N SER A 282 0.95 27.07 -31.25
CA SER A 282 0.05 27.10 -32.40
C SER A 282 -1.20 27.99 -32.23
N GLU A 283 -1.65 28.31 -31.00
CA GLU A 283 -2.77 29.24 -30.78
C GLU A 283 -2.30 30.70 -30.68
N GLU A 284 -1.04 30.95 -30.32
CA GLU A 284 -0.46 32.29 -30.32
C GLU A 284 0.01 32.72 -31.72
N GLU A 285 0.49 31.79 -32.55
CA GLU A 285 0.74 32.06 -33.98
C GLU A 285 -0.56 32.28 -34.76
N PHE A 286 -1.60 31.45 -34.53
CA PHE A 286 -2.89 31.62 -35.21
C PHE A 286 -3.61 32.92 -34.78
N SER A 287 -3.53 33.30 -33.49
CA SER A 287 -4.11 34.56 -33.01
C SER A 287 -3.30 35.80 -33.42
N ALA A 288 -2.02 35.65 -33.76
CA ALA A 288 -1.19 36.75 -34.25
C ALA A 288 -1.40 36.96 -35.77
N GLU A 289 -1.47 35.88 -36.56
CA GLU A 289 -1.74 35.94 -38.01
C GLU A 289 -3.15 36.45 -38.35
N ASP A 290 -4.17 36.10 -37.55
CA ASP A 290 -5.53 36.62 -37.73
C ASP A 290 -5.67 38.10 -37.34
N SER A 291 -4.69 38.68 -36.63
CA SER A 291 -4.71 40.11 -36.27
C SER A 291 -4.03 41.03 -37.28
N GLU A 292 -3.18 40.49 -38.17
CA GLU A 292 -2.46 41.27 -39.19
C GLU A 292 -3.16 41.29 -40.56
N THR A 293 -4.23 40.52 -40.76
CA THR A 293 -4.93 40.41 -42.05
C THR A 293 -6.21 41.27 -42.19
N GLU A 294 -6.60 42.03 -41.17
CA GLU A 294 -7.72 42.97 -41.25
C GLU A 294 -7.24 44.43 -41.47
N VAL A 295 -6.54 44.67 -42.58
CA VAL A 295 -6.48 46.00 -43.21
C VAL A 295 -6.96 45.84 -44.64
N THR A 296 -8.27 45.94 -44.82
CA THR A 296 -8.89 46.11 -46.13
C THR A 296 -8.49 47.47 -46.71
N PRO A 297 -7.90 47.52 -47.91
CA PRO A 297 -7.83 48.75 -48.68
C PRO A 297 -9.16 48.93 -49.41
N ASP A 298 -9.84 50.05 -49.20
CA ASP A 298 -10.66 50.72 -50.23
C ASP A 298 -11.29 51.98 -49.63
N GLU A 299 -10.92 53.15 -50.18
CA GLU A 299 -11.90 54.08 -50.74
C GLU A 299 -11.18 54.99 -51.76
N GLN A 300 -11.85 55.15 -52.90
CA GLN A 300 -11.49 55.95 -54.06
C GLN A 300 -11.63 57.45 -53.82
#